data_AF-X1RN08-F1
#
_entry.id   AF-X1RN08-F1
#
_cell.length_a   1.000
_cell.length_b   1.000
_cell.length_c   1.000
_cell.angle_alpha   90.00
_cell.angle_beta   90.00
_cell.angle_gamma   90.00
#
_symmetry.space_group_name_H-M   'P 1'
#
loop_
_entity.id
_entity.type
_entity.pdbx_description
1 polymer ?
#
loop_
_entity_poly.entity_id
_entity_poly.type
_entity_poly.pdbx_seq_one_letter_code
_entity_poly.pdbx_strand_id
1 'polypeptide(L)' 'GENKNGSPNTGFTIIHKDFIKNWTKIIGTGPTMLYFQLLSYCYGHKKHAWPSVGTLGKRMGVTKNP' A
#
# COMPACT_ATOMS: atom_id res chain seq x y z
N GLY A 1 -13.09 28.82 -16.81
CA GLY A 1 -13.96 28.24 -15.77
C GLY A 1 -13.54 26.81 -15.54
N GLU A 2 -12.97 26.50 -14.38
CA GLU A 2 -12.62 25.13 -13.99
C GLU A 2 -13.87 24.41 -13.50
N ASN A 3 -14.34 23.42 -14.26
CA ASN A 3 -15.37 22.49 -13.80
C ASN A 3 -14.73 21.45 -12.88
N LYS A 4 -14.80 21.71 -11.57
CA LYS A 4 -14.50 20.75 -10.50
C LYS A 4 -15.66 19.77 -10.38
N ASN A 5 -15.63 18.67 -11.13
CA ASN A 5 -16.47 17.50 -10.87
C ASN A 5 -15.72 16.22 -11.28
N GLY A 6 -14.54 16.01 -10.69
CA GLY A 6 -13.87 14.72 -10.73
C GLY A 6 -14.31 13.92 -9.50
N SER A 7 -15.26 13.01 -9.66
CA SER A 7 -15.44 11.90 -8.72
C SER A 7 -14.06 11.36 -8.30
N PRO A 8 -13.76 11.21 -7.00
CA PRO A 8 -12.53 10.53 -6.63
C PRO A 8 -12.66 9.11 -7.18
N ASN A 9 -11.91 8.80 -8.23
CA ASN A 9 -11.78 7.45 -8.78
C ASN A 9 -11.05 6.59 -7.74
N THR A 10 -11.70 6.29 -6.62
CA THR A 10 -11.21 5.41 -5.56
C THR A 10 -11.37 3.99 -6.07
N GLY A 11 -10.41 3.54 -6.86
CA GLY A 11 -10.27 2.14 -7.22
C GLY A 11 -10.02 1.32 -5.95
N PHE A 12 -10.82 0.28 -5.74
CA PHE A 12 -10.63 -0.67 -4.64
C PHE A 12 -10.04 -1.96 -5.18
N THR A 13 -9.18 -2.61 -4.40
CA THR A 13 -8.64 -3.93 -4.71
C THR A 13 -9.26 -4.94 -3.77
N ILE A 14 -10.00 -5.91 -4.32
CA ILE A 14 -10.55 -7.04 -3.55
C ILE A 14 -9.49 -8.13 -3.49
N ILE A 15 -9.19 -8.60 -2.28
CA ILE A 15 -8.21 -9.66 -2.06
C ILE A 15 -8.85 -10.73 -1.18
N HIS A 16 -8.67 -11.99 -1.56
CA HIS A 16 -9.28 -13.10 -0.83
C HIS A 16 -8.67 -13.23 0.58
N LYS A 17 -9.51 -13.38 1.61
CA LYS A 17 -9.05 -13.47 3.00
C LYS A 17 -8.10 -14.66 3.22
N ASP A 18 -8.40 -15.80 2.60
CA ASP A 18 -7.56 -16.99 2.74
C ASP A 18 -6.20 -16.84 2.05
N PHE A 19 -6.16 -16.08 0.95
CA PHE A 19 -4.90 -15.73 0.31
C PHE A 19 -4.03 -14.91 1.29
N ILE A 20 -4.59 -13.86 1.92
CA ILE A 20 -3.85 -13.06 2.90
C ILE A 20 -3.41 -13.90 4.11
N LYS A 21 -4.26 -14.79 4.60
CA LYS A 21 -3.94 -15.67 5.72
C LYS A 21 -2.77 -16.61 5.39
N ASN A 22 -2.82 -17.27 4.22
CA ASN A 22 -1.76 -18.17 3.79
C ASN A 22 -0.47 -17.42 3.47
N TRP A 23 -0.58 -16.27 2.78
CA TRP A 23 0.54 -15.40 2.45
C TRP A 23 1.26 -14.90 3.70
N THR A 24 0.51 -14.37 4.68
CA THR A 24 1.07 -13.92 5.97
C THR A 24 1.74 -15.07 6.74
N LYS A 25 1.20 -16.29 6.65
CA LYS A 25 1.81 -17.49 7.26
C LYS A 25 3.15 -17.85 6.62
N ILE A 26 3.30 -17.67 5.31
CA ILE A 26 4.51 -18.05 4.57
C ILE A 26 5.59 -16.97 4.70
N ILE A 27 5.25 -15.70 4.46
CA ILE A 27 6.25 -14.62 4.36
C ILE A 27 6.29 -13.70 5.59
N GLY A 28 5.36 -13.86 6.53
CA GLY A 28 5.26 -13.02 7.73
C GLY A 28 4.54 -11.69 7.51
N THR A 29 4.24 -11.02 8.62
CA THR A 29 3.41 -9.79 8.63
C THR A 29 4.10 -8.59 7.98
N GLY A 30 5.41 -8.40 8.21
CA GLY A 30 6.17 -7.27 7.66
C GLY A 30 6.20 -7.26 6.12
N PRO A 31 6.67 -8.35 5.48
CA PRO A 31 6.65 -8.48 4.02
C PRO A 31 5.23 -8.41 3.41
N THR A 32 4.22 -8.90 4.14
CA THR A 32 2.81 -8.76 3.73
C THR A 32 2.34 -7.31 3.73
N MET A 33 2.69 -6.53 4.76
CA MET A 33 2.39 -5.09 4.82
C MET A 33 3.05 -4.31 3.68
N LEU A 34 4.31 -4.64 3.38
CA LEU A 34 5.05 -4.06 2.26
C LEU A 34 4.35 -4.36 0.92
N TYR A 35 3.88 -5.58 0.72
CA TYR A 35 3.10 -5.98 -0.46
C TYR A 35 1.83 -5.12 -0.63
N PHE A 36 1.08 -4.85 0.44
CA PHE A 36 -0.10 -4.00 0.36
C PHE A 36 0.23 -2.54 0.02
N GLN A 37 1.33 -1.99 0.55
CA GLN A 37 1.79 -0.66 0.14
C GLN A 37 2.16 -0.63 -1.35
N LEU A 38 2.82 -1.69 -1.85
CA LEU A 38 3.17 -1.86 -3.27
C LEU A 38 1.93 -1.89 -4.14
N LEU A 39 0.96 -2.69 -3.75
CA LEU A 39 -0.30 -2.82 -4.42
C LEU A 39 -1.04 -1.48 -4.47
N SER A 40 -1.16 -0.80 -3.34
CA SER A 40 -1.85 0.49 -3.22
C SER A 40 -1.21 1.58 -4.09
N TYR A 41 0.12 1.60 -4.16
CA TYR A 41 0.84 2.50 -5.05
C TYR A 41 0.58 2.20 -6.53
N CYS A 42 0.64 0.92 -6.91
CA CYS A 42 0.39 0.47 -8.27
C CYS A 42 -1.03 0.80 -8.74
N TYR A 43 -2.04 0.78 -7.86
CA TYR A 43 -3.41 1.05 -8.27
C TYR A 43 -3.85 2.52 -8.10
N GLY A 44 -3.29 3.27 -7.16
CA GLY A 44 -3.78 4.62 -6.82
C GLY A 44 -2.76 5.76 -6.85
N HIS A 45 -1.45 5.48 -6.74
CA HIS A 45 -0.43 6.51 -6.56
C HIS A 45 0.68 6.51 -7.63
N LYS A 46 0.45 5.94 -8.81
CA LYS A 46 1.44 5.96 -9.92
C LYS A 46 1.92 7.36 -10.34
N LYS A 47 1.21 8.43 -9.94
CA LYS A 47 1.57 9.83 -10.23
C LYS A 47 2.67 10.40 -9.33
N HIS A 48 3.00 9.73 -8.23
CA HIS A 48 4.08 10.12 -7.33
C HIS A 48 5.16 9.04 -7.32
N ALA A 49 6.43 9.42 -7.15
CA ALA A 49 7.51 8.45 -7.02
C ALA A 49 7.33 7.55 -5.78
N TRP A 50 7.83 6.32 -5.86
CA TRP A 50 7.81 5.38 -4.74
C TRP A 50 8.49 6.01 -3.52
N PRO A 51 7.85 6.00 -2.32
CA PRO A 51 8.43 6.62 -1.13
C PRO A 51 9.74 5.94 -0.72
N SER A 52 10.66 6.70 -0.13
CA SER A 52 11.94 6.16 0.36
C SER A 52 11.72 5.03 1.38
N VAL A 53 12.69 4.10 1.48
CA VAL A 53 12.63 2.98 2.43
C VAL A 53 12.46 3.47 3.87
N GLY A 54 13.06 4.62 4.24
CA GLY A 54 12.87 5.24 5.55
C GLY A 54 11.44 5.75 5.77
N THR A 55 10.86 6.46 4.80
CA THR A 55 9.46 6.92 4.85
C THR A 55 8.50 5.73 4.92
N LEU A 56 8.78 4.69 4.16
CA LEU A 56 8.01 3.46 4.11
C LEU A 56 8.06 2.71 5.45
N GLY A 57 9.26 2.58 6.02
CA GLY A 57 9.48 1.98 7.33
C GLY A 57 8.75 2.72 8.45
N LYS A 58 8.75 4.06 8.43
CA LYS A 58 7.97 4.88 9.37
C LYS A 58 6.46 4.63 9.21
N ARG A 59 5.95 4.61 7.97
CA ARG A 59 4.54 4.29 7.69
C ARG A 59 4.14 2.89 8.12
N MET A 60 5.04 1.92 8.04
CA MET A 60 4.81 0.55 8.47
C MET A 60 5.06 0.33 9.97
N GLY A 61 5.59 1.31 10.70
CA GLY A 61 5.93 1.16 12.11
C GLY A 61 7.07 0.18 12.39
N VAL A 62 7.94 -0.07 11.40
CA VAL A 62 9.03 -1.06 11.48
C VAL A 62 10.42 -0.41 11.60
N THR A 63 10.51 0.91 11.70
CA THR A 63 11.78 1.61 11.90
C THR A 63 12.33 1.37 13.30
N LYS A 64 13.60 0.99 13.36
CA LYS A 64 14.27 0.65 14.62
C LYS A 64 14.64 1.87 15.48
N ASN A 65 14.52 3.10 14.97
CA ASN A 65 14.85 4.32 15.72
C ASN A 65 13.75 5.40 15.60
N PRO A 66 13.42 6.10 16.72
CA PRO A 66 12.64 7.33 16.72
C PRO A 66 13.34 8.49 16.00
#